data_AF-A0A1J8PNU1-F1
#
_entry.id   AF-A0A1J8PNU1-F1
#
_cell.length_a   1.000
_cell.length_b   1.000
_cell.length_c   1.000
_cell.angle_alpha   90.00
_cell.angle_beta   90.00
_cell.angle_gamma   90.00
#
_symmetry.space_group_name_H-M   'P 1'
#
loop_
_entity.id
_entity.type
_entity.pdbx_description
1 polymer ?
#
loop_
_entity_poly.entity_id
_entity_poly.type
_entity_poly.pdbx_seq_one_letter_code
_entity_poly.pdbx_strand_id
1 'polypeptide(L)'
;MFYEATAFNQNLGSWDISSLTDAEGMFVTTSMTTANMDNTLRGWAKLDIVAGEAAIQRDVAWDIANYTDATAKQYLIDTYNWTIEAITYDGINRIKVDFDGFDGSKTIQGSNTQSDTLFTTSAKTTIHGLGGNDNLNGGTTDDILIGGAGNDILTGGGGSDTFDYGFTNAGNDWIKDFVVGDKYDLDVIDLSDLLIGYGSASYLSDFVTASAADSTADNIFTRLTIDH
;
A
#
# COMPACT_ATOMS: atom_id res chain seq x y z
N MET A 1 5.82 5.51 -23.54
CA MET A 1 5.55 4.24 -24.24
C MET A 1 4.08 4.09 -24.68
N PHE A 2 3.09 4.36 -23.82
CA PHE A 2 1.66 4.27 -24.16
C PHE A 2 0.98 5.63 -24.37
N TYR A 3 1.76 6.63 -24.78
CA TYR A 3 1.30 7.98 -25.07
C TYR A 3 0.22 7.94 -26.16
N GLU A 4 -0.95 8.55 -25.91
CA GLU A 4 -2.11 8.56 -26.82
C GLU A 4 -2.72 7.19 -27.15
N ALA A 5 -2.35 6.16 -26.39
CA ALA A 5 -3.00 4.85 -26.48
C ALA A 5 -4.35 4.88 -25.74
N THR A 6 -5.35 5.55 -26.32
CA THR A 6 -6.67 5.79 -25.71
C THR A 6 -7.41 4.51 -25.29
N ALA A 7 -7.11 3.36 -25.87
CA ALA A 7 -7.68 2.06 -25.49
C ALA A 7 -6.85 1.30 -24.43
N PHE A 8 -5.66 1.79 -24.08
CA PHE A 8 -4.78 1.11 -23.14
C PHE A 8 -5.33 1.18 -21.71
N ASN A 9 -5.50 0.01 -21.09
CA ASN A 9 -5.97 -0.17 -19.72
C ASN A 9 -5.57 -1.57 -19.24
N GLN A 10 -4.28 -1.81 -19.00
CA GLN A 10 -3.75 -3.11 -18.61
C GLN A 10 -2.90 -2.99 -17.35
N ASN A 11 -2.94 -4.01 -16.50
CA ASN A 11 -2.03 -4.17 -15.37
C ASN A 11 -0.61 -4.45 -15.88
N LEU A 12 0.36 -3.64 -15.46
CA LEU A 12 1.78 -3.79 -15.81
C LEU A 12 2.65 -4.26 -14.63
N GLY A 13 2.05 -4.65 -13.52
CA GLY A 13 2.77 -4.99 -12.28
C GLY A 13 3.69 -6.20 -12.36
N SER A 14 3.63 -7.00 -13.44
CA SER A 14 4.55 -8.13 -13.68
C SER A 14 5.65 -7.81 -14.70
N TRP A 15 5.74 -6.57 -15.16
CA TRP A 15 6.76 -6.16 -16.12
C TRP A 15 8.11 -6.00 -15.43
N ASP A 16 9.17 -6.49 -16.10
CA ASP A 16 10.54 -6.22 -15.71
C ASP A 16 10.89 -4.74 -15.96
N ILE A 17 11.04 -3.98 -14.87
CA ILE A 17 11.42 -2.57 -14.89
C ILE A 17 12.91 -2.33 -14.61
N SER A 18 13.75 -3.37 -14.68
CA SER A 18 15.19 -3.28 -14.37
C SER A 18 15.97 -2.32 -15.27
N SER A 19 15.41 -1.90 -16.40
CA SER A 19 16.00 -0.92 -17.33
C SER A 19 15.19 0.38 -17.41
N LEU A 20 14.18 0.57 -16.55
CA LEU A 20 13.33 1.75 -16.59
C LEU A 20 14.06 2.94 -15.97
N THR A 21 14.39 3.93 -16.79
CA THR A 21 15.04 5.17 -16.33
C THR A 21 14.10 6.37 -16.34
N ASP A 22 13.02 6.31 -17.10
CA ASP A 22 12.06 7.39 -17.29
C ASP A 22 10.73 6.81 -17.80
N ALA A 23 9.65 7.11 -17.08
CA ALA A 23 8.27 6.74 -17.40
C ALA A 23 7.35 7.98 -17.51
N GLU A 24 7.92 9.18 -17.63
CA GLU A 24 7.15 10.40 -17.85
C GLU A 24 6.33 10.30 -19.14
N GLY A 25 5.10 10.82 -19.09
CA GLY A 25 4.15 10.78 -20.19
C GLY A 25 3.66 9.38 -20.56
N MET A 26 4.03 8.32 -19.83
CA MET A 26 3.76 6.94 -20.23
C MET A 26 2.27 6.67 -20.40
N PHE A 27 1.42 7.22 -19.53
CA PHE A 27 -0.03 7.00 -19.52
C PHE A 27 -0.85 8.22 -19.98
N VAL A 28 -0.23 9.20 -20.62
CA VAL A 28 -0.95 10.36 -21.16
C VAL A 28 -2.02 9.89 -22.14
N THR A 29 -3.24 10.39 -21.91
CA THR A 29 -4.44 10.12 -22.71
C THR A 29 -4.78 8.63 -22.88
N THR A 30 -4.40 7.79 -21.91
CA THR A 30 -4.82 6.37 -21.82
C THR A 30 -6.15 6.22 -21.08
N SER A 31 -6.76 5.02 -21.18
CA SER A 31 -7.93 4.62 -20.38
C SER A 31 -7.53 3.86 -19.10
N MET A 32 -6.32 4.10 -18.58
CA MET A 32 -5.79 3.40 -17.41
C MET A 32 -6.72 3.58 -16.21
N THR A 33 -7.29 2.48 -15.72
CA THR A 33 -8.19 2.48 -14.57
C THR A 33 -7.40 2.52 -13.26
N THR A 34 -8.03 3.04 -12.21
CA THR A 34 -7.49 3.05 -10.84
C THR A 34 -7.03 1.65 -10.41
N ALA A 35 -7.85 0.63 -10.63
CA ALA A 35 -7.51 -0.74 -10.27
C ALA A 35 -6.25 -1.26 -11.00
N ASN A 36 -6.09 -0.96 -12.30
CA ASN A 36 -4.87 -1.36 -13.01
C ASN A 36 -3.65 -0.53 -12.61
N MET A 37 -3.86 0.75 -12.24
CA MET A 37 -2.79 1.60 -11.72
C MET A 37 -2.30 1.09 -10.36
N ASP A 38 -3.20 0.76 -9.44
CA ASP A 38 -2.86 0.21 -8.13
C ASP A 38 -2.11 -1.12 -8.25
N ASN A 39 -2.59 -2.03 -9.12
CA ASN A 39 -1.87 -3.27 -9.39
C ASN A 39 -0.49 -3.04 -10.02
N THR A 40 -0.34 -1.99 -10.84
CA THR A 40 0.95 -1.63 -11.42
C THR A 40 1.87 -1.04 -10.36
N LEU A 41 1.37 -0.15 -9.49
CA LEU A 41 2.11 0.41 -8.36
C LEU A 41 2.62 -0.68 -7.43
N ARG A 42 1.76 -1.60 -6.97
CA ARG A 42 2.17 -2.73 -6.11
C ARG A 42 3.20 -3.63 -6.79
N GLY A 43 2.97 -3.95 -8.07
CA GLY A 43 3.89 -4.78 -8.82
C GLY A 43 5.27 -4.13 -8.99
N TRP A 44 5.33 -2.84 -9.30
CA TRP A 44 6.60 -2.12 -9.46
C TRP A 44 7.27 -1.77 -8.13
N ALA A 45 6.51 -1.68 -7.05
CA ALA A 45 7.03 -1.66 -5.68
C ALA A 45 7.64 -3.00 -5.25
N LYS A 46 7.48 -4.06 -6.05
CA LYS A 46 7.91 -5.42 -5.71
C LYS A 46 8.95 -5.96 -6.65
N LEU A 47 10.15 -6.21 -6.11
CA LEU A 47 11.22 -6.88 -6.86
C LEU A 47 10.87 -8.35 -7.08
N ASP A 48 10.48 -8.70 -8.30
CA ASP A 48 10.16 -10.08 -8.69
C ASP A 48 11.35 -10.76 -9.39
N ILE A 49 12.31 -11.23 -8.58
CA ILE A 49 13.45 -12.00 -9.08
C ILE A 49 13.04 -13.31 -9.78
N VAL A 50 11.84 -13.84 -9.49
CA VAL A 50 11.33 -15.07 -10.11
C VAL A 50 10.86 -14.79 -11.54
N ALA A 51 10.27 -13.62 -11.77
CA ALA A 51 9.94 -13.12 -13.11
C ALA A 51 11.16 -12.62 -13.91
N GLY A 52 12.35 -12.60 -13.29
CA GLY A 52 13.61 -12.20 -13.91
C GLY A 52 13.98 -10.74 -13.72
N GLU A 53 13.26 -10.03 -12.85
CA GLU A 53 13.57 -8.65 -12.50
C GLU A 53 14.86 -8.59 -11.67
N ALA A 54 15.84 -7.85 -12.15
CA ALA A 54 17.16 -7.75 -11.54
C ALA A 54 17.24 -6.66 -10.47
N ALA A 55 16.47 -5.58 -10.61
CA ALA A 55 16.41 -4.49 -9.64
C ALA A 55 15.24 -3.54 -9.92
N ILE A 56 14.67 -2.96 -8.85
CA ILE A 56 13.88 -1.73 -8.97
C ILE A 56 14.89 -0.57 -9.11
N GLN A 57 14.76 0.20 -10.20
CA GLN A 57 15.67 1.31 -10.48
C GLN A 57 15.47 2.46 -9.48
N ARG A 58 16.50 3.31 -9.31
CA ARG A 58 16.40 4.53 -8.51
C ARG A 58 16.22 5.74 -9.41
N ASP A 59 15.71 6.84 -8.84
CA ASP A 59 15.65 8.15 -9.51
C ASP A 59 14.79 8.16 -10.79
N VAL A 60 13.77 7.29 -10.87
CA VAL A 60 12.85 7.22 -12.00
C VAL A 60 11.77 8.29 -11.85
N ALA A 61 11.56 9.08 -12.90
CA ALA A 61 10.41 9.97 -13.01
C ALA A 61 9.24 9.22 -13.67
N TRP A 62 8.04 9.37 -13.10
CA TRP A 62 6.85 8.66 -13.57
C TRP A 62 5.58 9.49 -13.42
N ASP A 63 4.86 9.61 -14.54
CA ASP A 63 3.52 10.19 -14.57
C ASP A 63 2.47 9.09 -14.41
N ILE A 64 1.64 9.18 -13.39
CA ILE A 64 0.59 8.18 -13.10
C ILE A 64 -0.83 8.72 -13.35
N ALA A 65 -1.74 7.78 -13.59
CA ALA A 65 -3.17 8.02 -13.55
C ALA A 65 -3.68 7.98 -12.09
N ASN A 66 -4.99 8.17 -11.90
CA ASN A 66 -5.59 8.08 -10.57
C ASN A 66 -5.26 6.74 -9.91
N TYR A 67 -4.97 6.78 -8.61
CA TYR A 67 -4.60 5.61 -7.81
C TYR A 67 -5.29 5.69 -6.45
N THR A 68 -5.38 4.55 -5.78
CA THR A 68 -5.74 4.46 -4.36
C THR A 68 -4.63 3.87 -3.51
N ASP A 69 -3.64 3.23 -4.12
CA ASP A 69 -2.53 2.61 -3.39
C ASP A 69 -1.45 3.61 -2.98
N ALA A 70 -1.72 4.33 -1.89
CA ALA A 70 -0.79 5.32 -1.35
C ALA A 70 0.49 4.67 -0.81
N THR A 71 0.40 3.47 -0.23
CA THR A 71 1.55 2.78 0.37
C THR A 71 2.57 2.36 -0.68
N ALA A 72 2.16 1.72 -1.77
CA ALA A 72 3.08 1.32 -2.85
C ALA A 72 3.75 2.53 -3.51
N LYS A 73 2.97 3.59 -3.77
CA LYS A 73 3.50 4.86 -4.29
C LYS A 73 4.55 5.44 -3.34
N GLN A 74 4.23 5.55 -2.05
CA GLN A 74 5.11 6.16 -1.06
C GLN A 74 6.39 5.34 -0.87
N TYR A 75 6.30 4.01 -0.93
CA TYR A 75 7.45 3.12 -0.90
C TYR A 75 8.44 3.37 -2.06
N LEU A 76 7.94 3.50 -3.29
CA LEU A 76 8.77 3.80 -4.46
C LEU A 76 9.49 5.15 -4.31
N ILE A 77 8.80 6.15 -3.75
CA ILE A 77 9.37 7.47 -3.48
C ILE A 77 10.47 7.37 -2.40
N ASP A 78 10.15 6.85 -1.22
CA ASP A 78 11.07 6.88 -0.08
C ASP A 78 12.26 5.93 -0.25
N THR A 79 12.00 4.72 -0.76
CA THR A 79 13.03 3.68 -0.86
C THR A 79 13.90 3.87 -2.09
N TYR A 80 13.30 4.20 -3.25
CA TYR A 80 13.99 4.25 -4.54
C TYR A 80 14.18 5.68 -5.08
N ASN A 81 13.76 6.70 -4.34
CA ASN A 81 13.86 8.11 -4.76
C ASN A 81 13.13 8.38 -6.08
N TRP A 82 11.99 7.73 -6.32
CA TRP A 82 11.18 8.01 -7.50
C TRP A 82 10.50 9.37 -7.39
N THR A 83 10.34 10.03 -8.54
CA THR A 83 9.50 11.23 -8.66
C THR A 83 8.20 10.83 -9.34
N ILE A 84 7.13 10.67 -8.54
CA ILE A 84 5.83 10.22 -9.04
C ILE A 84 4.84 11.39 -8.98
N GLU A 85 4.38 11.82 -10.15
CA GLU A 85 3.45 12.95 -10.27
C GLU A 85 2.16 12.55 -10.97
N ALA A 86 1.06 13.16 -10.55
CA ALA A 86 -0.15 13.21 -11.35
C ALA A 86 -0.05 14.40 -12.30
N ILE A 87 -0.35 14.16 -13.58
CA ILE A 87 -0.37 15.20 -14.60
C ILE A 87 -1.67 15.16 -15.40
N THR A 88 -2.00 16.30 -15.99
CA THR A 88 -2.94 16.39 -17.11
C THR A 88 -2.21 16.86 -18.37
N TYR A 89 -2.88 16.77 -19.50
CA TYR A 89 -2.32 17.13 -20.80
C TYR A 89 -3.32 18.00 -21.58
N ASP A 90 -2.87 19.18 -22.02
CA ASP A 90 -3.70 20.12 -22.80
C ASP A 90 -3.62 19.88 -24.32
N GLY A 91 -2.87 18.86 -24.74
CA GLY A 91 -2.57 18.54 -26.14
C GLY A 91 -1.21 19.02 -26.64
N ILE A 92 -0.48 19.82 -25.84
CA ILE A 92 0.86 20.32 -26.19
C ILE A 92 1.82 20.25 -24.98
N ASN A 93 1.33 20.50 -23.77
CA ASN A 93 2.11 20.60 -22.54
C ASN A 93 1.69 19.55 -21.51
N ARG A 94 2.70 18.98 -20.85
CA ARG A 94 2.50 18.30 -19.56
C ARG A 94 2.21 19.36 -18.51
N ILE A 95 1.07 19.23 -17.84
CA ILE A 95 0.64 20.15 -16.80
C ILE A 95 0.53 19.36 -15.50
N LYS A 96 1.40 19.66 -14.55
CA LYS A 96 1.27 19.16 -13.18
C LYS A 96 -0.07 19.62 -12.61
N VAL A 97 -0.84 18.69 -12.08
CA VAL A 97 -2.07 19.02 -11.35
C VAL A 97 -1.73 19.20 -9.87
N ASP A 98 -2.42 20.13 -9.21
CA ASP A 98 -2.18 20.45 -7.80
C ASP A 98 -2.63 19.32 -6.84
N PHE A 99 -3.45 18.37 -7.33
CA PHE A 99 -3.80 17.15 -6.59
C PHE A 99 -2.91 16.00 -7.06
N ASP A 100 -2.52 15.14 -6.14
CA ASP A 100 -1.49 14.11 -6.34
C ASP A 100 -1.92 12.89 -7.14
N GLY A 101 -3.18 12.85 -7.61
CA GLY A 101 -3.81 11.73 -8.32
C GLY A 101 -4.55 10.74 -7.41
N PHE A 102 -4.59 10.97 -6.10
CA PHE A 102 -5.22 10.06 -5.14
C PHE A 102 -6.76 10.11 -5.23
N ASP A 103 -7.41 8.94 -5.35
CA ASP A 103 -8.88 8.81 -5.34
C ASP A 103 -9.42 8.61 -3.91
N GLY A 104 -9.41 9.70 -3.14
CA GLY A 104 -9.92 9.72 -1.75
C GLY A 104 -11.43 9.48 -1.59
N SER A 105 -12.16 9.22 -2.67
CA SER A 105 -13.57 8.79 -2.57
C SER A 105 -13.72 7.31 -2.19
N LYS A 106 -12.66 6.52 -2.38
CA LYS A 106 -12.61 5.09 -2.06
C LYS A 106 -11.70 4.76 -0.88
N THR A 107 -10.79 5.66 -0.55
CA THR A 107 -9.73 5.44 0.43
C THR A 107 -9.49 6.65 1.31
N ILE A 108 -9.00 6.38 2.51
CA ILE A 108 -8.55 7.41 3.44
C ILE A 108 -7.04 7.26 3.55
N GLN A 109 -6.30 8.37 3.46
CA GLN A 109 -4.87 8.39 3.71
C GLN A 109 -4.53 9.41 4.80
N GLY A 110 -3.56 9.05 5.65
CA GLY A 110 -2.91 9.92 6.60
C GLY A 110 -1.77 10.71 5.96
N SER A 111 -0.84 11.09 6.80
CA SER A 111 0.33 11.89 6.49
C SER A 111 1.57 11.01 6.42
N ASN A 112 2.58 11.42 5.66
CA ASN A 112 3.84 10.66 5.58
C ASN A 112 4.74 10.77 6.82
N THR A 113 4.42 11.64 7.79
CA THR A 113 5.35 11.96 8.91
C THR A 113 4.67 12.26 10.25
N GLN A 114 3.35 12.26 10.31
CA GLN A 114 2.60 12.72 11.47
C GLN A 114 1.66 11.62 11.93
N SER A 115 1.47 11.51 13.25
CA SER A 115 0.42 10.67 13.80
C SER A 115 -0.97 11.17 13.40
N ASP A 116 -1.76 10.26 12.86
CA ASP A 116 -3.14 10.50 12.42
C ASP A 116 -4.16 9.69 13.22
N THR A 117 -5.41 10.14 13.16
CA THR A 117 -6.56 9.38 13.65
C THR A 117 -7.59 9.31 12.54
N LEU A 118 -7.69 8.14 11.92
CA LEU A 118 -8.50 7.91 10.73
C LEU A 118 -9.59 6.91 11.05
N PHE A 119 -10.81 7.17 10.59
CA PHE A 119 -11.92 6.24 10.81
C PHE A 119 -12.93 6.24 9.67
N THR A 120 -13.53 5.08 9.42
CA THR A 120 -14.73 4.93 8.59
C THR A 120 -15.89 4.40 9.44
N THR A 121 -17.06 4.16 8.84
CA THR A 121 -18.24 3.66 9.59
C THR A 121 -19.01 2.55 8.89
N SER A 122 -19.37 2.71 7.61
CA SER A 122 -20.37 1.83 6.97
C SER A 122 -20.09 1.53 5.49
N ALA A 123 -18.95 1.98 4.98
CA ALA A 123 -18.50 1.68 3.63
C ALA A 123 -17.19 0.91 3.74
N LYS A 124 -17.05 -0.14 2.92
CA LYS A 124 -15.77 -0.82 2.72
C LYS A 124 -14.74 0.21 2.29
N THR A 125 -13.72 0.38 3.10
CA THR A 125 -12.72 1.43 2.97
C THR A 125 -11.33 0.83 3.10
N THR A 126 -10.42 1.28 2.24
CA THR A 126 -8.98 1.10 2.50
C THR A 126 -8.46 2.33 3.23
N ILE A 127 -7.84 2.13 4.39
CA ILE A 127 -7.28 3.17 5.24
C ILE A 127 -5.76 3.00 5.26
N HIS A 128 -5.03 4.01 4.82
CA HIS A 128 -3.57 4.08 4.84
C HIS A 128 -3.13 5.10 5.90
N GLY A 129 -2.43 4.69 6.96
CA GLY A 129 -1.84 5.62 7.94
C GLY A 129 -0.61 6.35 7.36
N LEU A 130 0.19 5.62 6.56
CA LEU A 130 1.43 6.06 5.92
C LEU A 130 2.59 6.18 6.89
N GLY A 131 2.86 7.34 7.48
CA GLY A 131 4.01 7.50 8.36
C GLY A 131 3.67 8.28 9.62
N GLY A 132 4.00 7.75 10.78
CA GLY A 132 3.56 8.31 12.06
C GLY A 132 3.20 7.20 13.02
N ASN A 133 2.74 7.51 14.23
CA ASN A 133 2.10 6.49 15.08
C ASN A 133 0.59 6.73 15.01
N ASP A 134 -0.12 5.93 14.24
CA ASP A 134 -1.49 6.18 13.82
C ASP A 134 -2.52 5.42 14.65
N ASN A 135 -3.75 5.90 14.62
CA ASN A 135 -4.90 5.19 15.16
C ASN A 135 -5.94 5.04 14.06
N LEU A 136 -6.00 3.84 13.48
CA LEU A 136 -6.87 3.48 12.36
C LEU A 136 -8.05 2.65 12.87
N ASN A 137 -9.25 3.10 12.57
CA ASN A 137 -10.49 2.43 12.96
C ASN A 137 -11.38 2.16 11.74
N GLY A 138 -11.55 0.89 11.41
CA GLY A 138 -12.54 0.43 10.45
C GLY A 138 -13.97 0.66 10.91
N GLY A 139 -14.90 0.22 10.08
CA GLY A 139 -16.34 0.36 10.25
C GLY A 139 -17.01 -0.97 10.55
N THR A 140 -18.20 -1.16 10.00
CA THR A 140 -18.99 -2.40 10.12
C THR A 140 -18.94 -3.26 8.86
N THR A 141 -17.94 -3.06 8.01
CA THR A 141 -17.80 -3.69 6.69
C THR A 141 -16.37 -4.15 6.51
N ASP A 142 -16.15 -5.12 5.62
CA ASP A 142 -14.83 -5.68 5.30
C ASP A 142 -13.82 -4.62 4.83
N ASP A 143 -13.04 -4.06 5.75
CA ASP A 143 -12.10 -2.96 5.51
C ASP A 143 -10.68 -3.48 5.27
N ILE A 144 -9.82 -2.60 4.75
CA ILE A 144 -8.39 -2.86 4.61
C ILE A 144 -7.64 -1.77 5.37
N LEU A 145 -6.87 -2.17 6.38
CA LEU A 145 -6.11 -1.25 7.23
C LEU A 145 -4.62 -1.47 6.98
N ILE A 146 -3.93 -0.40 6.57
CA ILE A 146 -2.48 -0.34 6.38
C ILE A 146 -1.96 0.73 7.33
N GLY A 147 -1.32 0.33 8.42
CA GLY A 147 -0.68 1.27 9.37
C GLY A 147 0.37 2.11 8.65
N GLY A 148 1.31 1.43 8.00
CA GLY A 148 2.47 2.07 7.38
C GLY A 148 3.63 2.07 8.37
N ALA A 149 4.56 3.01 8.24
CA ALA A 149 5.72 3.10 9.13
C ALA A 149 5.31 3.77 10.45
N GLY A 150 5.46 3.06 11.56
CA GLY A 150 4.90 3.58 12.80
C GLY A 150 4.97 2.66 13.99
N ASN A 151 4.22 2.98 15.03
CA ASN A 151 3.71 1.99 15.96
C ASN A 151 2.22 2.28 16.06
N ASP A 152 1.45 1.57 15.26
CA ASP A 152 0.09 1.93 14.96
C ASP A 152 -0.90 1.12 15.80
N ILE A 153 -2.09 1.68 15.95
CA ILE A 153 -3.21 1.03 16.59
C ILE A 153 -4.27 0.81 15.53
N LEU A 154 -4.55 -0.46 15.24
CA LEU A 154 -5.47 -0.89 14.19
C LEU A 154 -6.68 -1.57 14.83
N THR A 155 -7.88 -1.14 14.44
CA THR A 155 -9.15 -1.72 14.88
C THR A 155 -9.98 -2.00 13.64
N GLY A 156 -10.31 -3.25 13.35
CA GLY A 156 -11.08 -3.63 12.16
C GLY A 156 -12.56 -3.23 12.31
N GLY A 157 -13.11 -3.43 13.50
CA GLY A 157 -14.52 -3.19 13.79
C GLY A 157 -15.35 -4.44 13.56
N GLY A 158 -16.31 -4.36 12.64
CA GLY A 158 -17.11 -5.52 12.24
C GLY A 158 -16.95 -5.78 10.75
N GLY A 159 -17.16 -7.02 10.33
CA GLY A 159 -16.85 -7.47 8.97
C GLY A 159 -15.60 -8.35 8.97
N SER A 160 -15.21 -8.82 7.79
CA SER A 160 -13.97 -9.58 7.61
C SER A 160 -12.86 -8.63 7.17
N ASP A 161 -12.03 -8.18 8.10
CA ASP A 161 -11.07 -7.10 7.86
C ASP A 161 -9.70 -7.64 7.45
N THR A 162 -8.96 -6.85 6.68
CA THR A 162 -7.58 -7.15 6.27
C THR A 162 -6.62 -6.14 6.86
N PHE A 163 -5.69 -6.60 7.68
CA PHE A 163 -4.56 -5.82 8.19
C PHE A 163 -3.36 -6.09 7.27
N ASP A 164 -3.13 -5.19 6.31
CA ASP A 164 -2.11 -5.32 5.27
C ASP A 164 -0.83 -4.58 5.69
N TYR A 165 0.28 -5.32 5.71
CA TYR A 165 1.59 -4.87 6.18
C TYR A 165 2.57 -4.45 5.07
N GLY A 166 2.08 -4.18 3.86
CA GLY A 166 2.76 -3.38 2.83
C GLY A 166 4.22 -3.76 2.53
N PHE A 167 5.03 -2.76 2.16
CA PHE A 167 6.38 -2.92 1.60
C PHE A 167 7.53 -2.46 2.54
N THR A 168 7.20 -1.78 3.63
CA THR A 168 8.16 -1.17 4.55
C THR A 168 8.13 -1.86 5.90
N ASN A 169 9.14 -1.57 6.73
CA ASN A 169 9.05 -1.81 8.16
C ASN A 169 7.83 -1.05 8.72
N ALA A 170 6.87 -1.80 9.26
CA ALA A 170 5.65 -1.22 9.84
C ALA A 170 5.82 -0.82 11.32
N GLY A 171 6.89 -1.30 11.95
CA GLY A 171 7.17 -1.13 13.38
C GLY A 171 6.31 -2.03 14.26
N ASN A 172 5.95 -1.55 15.46
CA ASN A 172 5.22 -2.36 16.45
C ASN A 172 3.77 -1.96 16.53
N ASP A 173 2.92 -2.72 15.86
CA ASP A 173 1.52 -2.43 15.77
C ASP A 173 0.68 -3.24 16.75
N TRP A 174 -0.45 -2.66 17.11
CA TRP A 174 -1.47 -3.29 17.94
C TRP A 174 -2.76 -3.45 17.15
N ILE A 175 -3.15 -4.70 16.90
CA ILE A 175 -4.48 -5.02 16.39
C ILE A 175 -5.39 -5.31 17.59
N LYS A 176 -6.46 -4.52 17.73
CA LYS A 176 -7.28 -4.49 18.95
C LYS A 176 -8.36 -5.57 19.04
N ASP A 177 -8.92 -5.97 17.91
CA ASP A 177 -10.16 -6.76 17.86
C ASP A 177 -10.08 -7.96 16.91
N PHE A 178 -8.86 -8.39 16.57
CA PHE A 178 -8.61 -9.46 15.59
C PHE A 178 -9.44 -10.73 15.87
N VAL A 179 -10.25 -11.14 14.89
CA VAL A 179 -11.13 -12.31 14.97
C VAL A 179 -10.54 -13.50 14.21
N VAL A 180 -10.18 -14.57 14.94
CA VAL A 180 -9.74 -15.86 14.38
C VAL A 180 -10.84 -16.94 14.40
N GLY A 181 -10.79 -17.88 13.45
CA GLY A 181 -11.49 -19.16 13.53
C GLY A 181 -12.49 -19.43 12.41
N ASP A 182 -13.54 -20.20 12.69
CA ASP A 182 -14.55 -20.65 11.70
C ASP A 182 -15.89 -19.86 11.81
N LYS A 183 -15.83 -18.66 12.39
CA LYS A 183 -17.00 -17.78 12.56
C LYS A 183 -17.22 -16.91 11.31
N TYR A 184 -18.31 -16.15 11.28
CA TYR A 184 -18.46 -14.99 10.39
C TYR A 184 -17.53 -13.86 10.86
N ASP A 185 -17.17 -12.95 9.94
CA ASP A 185 -16.37 -11.76 10.22
C ASP A 185 -14.95 -12.13 10.68
N LEU A 186 -14.22 -12.81 9.79
CA LEU A 186 -12.87 -13.31 10.07
C LEU A 186 -11.83 -12.36 9.52
N ASP A 187 -10.84 -12.07 10.35
CA ASP A 187 -9.79 -11.15 9.98
C ASP A 187 -8.60 -11.86 9.36
N VAL A 188 -7.89 -11.12 8.51
CA VAL A 188 -6.68 -11.57 7.83
C VAL A 188 -5.55 -10.60 8.13
N ILE A 189 -4.39 -11.14 8.47
CA ILE A 189 -3.13 -10.37 8.42
C ILE A 189 -2.50 -10.70 7.06
N ASP A 190 -2.42 -9.72 6.17
CA ASP A 190 -1.78 -9.85 4.86
C ASP A 190 -0.31 -9.41 4.94
N LEU A 191 0.58 -10.35 4.63
CA LEU A 191 2.02 -10.18 4.62
C LEU A 191 2.62 -10.40 3.22
N SER A 192 1.78 -10.48 2.18
CA SER A 192 2.19 -10.90 0.84
C SER A 192 3.16 -9.92 0.16
N ASP A 193 3.06 -8.63 0.51
CA ASP A 193 3.96 -7.57 0.05
C ASP A 193 5.19 -7.41 0.95
N LEU A 194 5.16 -7.87 2.21
CA LEU A 194 6.32 -7.81 3.10
C LEU A 194 7.39 -8.86 2.74
N LEU A 195 6.98 -10.00 2.21
CA LEU A 195 7.87 -11.15 1.95
C LEU A 195 8.69 -11.01 0.65
N ILE A 196 8.92 -9.79 0.17
CA ILE A 196 9.74 -9.51 -1.01
C ILE A 196 11.21 -9.70 -0.65
N GLY A 197 11.88 -10.66 -1.29
CA GLY A 197 13.21 -11.12 -0.89
C GLY A 197 13.21 -12.35 0.02
N TYR A 198 12.03 -12.93 0.31
CA TYR A 198 11.91 -14.24 0.95
C TYR A 198 12.54 -15.31 0.06
N GLY A 199 13.68 -15.84 0.48
CA GLY A 199 14.32 -16.99 -0.14
C GLY A 199 13.91 -18.29 0.56
N SER A 200 14.23 -19.43 -0.06
CA SER A 200 13.99 -20.77 0.54
C SER A 200 14.73 -21.02 1.87
N ALA A 201 15.57 -20.08 2.32
CA ALA A 201 16.33 -20.14 3.56
C ALA A 201 15.83 -19.16 4.64
N SER A 202 14.87 -18.30 4.31
CA SER A 202 14.28 -17.33 5.24
C SER A 202 13.13 -17.96 6.03
N TYR A 203 12.94 -17.53 7.27
CA TYR A 203 11.82 -17.93 8.13
C TYR A 203 10.88 -16.74 8.33
N LEU A 204 9.57 -16.99 8.52
CA LEU A 204 8.62 -15.92 8.82
C LEU A 204 9.03 -15.11 10.07
N SER A 205 9.66 -15.78 11.03
CA SER A 205 10.20 -15.17 12.25
C SER A 205 11.36 -14.20 12.02
N ASP A 206 11.96 -14.18 10.83
CA ASP A 206 13.01 -13.23 10.47
C ASP A 206 12.42 -11.84 10.16
N PHE A 207 11.10 -11.76 9.91
CA PHE A 207 10.40 -10.54 9.51
C PHE A 207 9.24 -10.18 10.45
N VAL A 208 8.64 -11.18 11.10
CA VAL A 208 7.44 -10.99 11.90
C VAL A 208 7.58 -11.70 13.24
N THR A 209 7.44 -10.93 14.31
CA THR A 209 7.32 -11.42 15.68
C THR A 209 5.91 -11.13 16.19
N ALA A 210 5.12 -12.18 16.41
CA ALA A 210 3.83 -12.07 17.09
C ALA A 210 3.99 -12.31 18.59
N SER A 211 3.39 -11.46 19.41
CA SER A 211 3.39 -11.64 20.87
C SER A 211 2.06 -11.21 21.48
N ALA A 212 1.62 -11.94 22.51
CA ALA A 212 0.51 -11.47 23.33
C ALA A 212 0.95 -10.21 24.10
N ALA A 213 0.10 -9.18 24.14
CA ALA A 213 0.31 -8.05 25.03
C ALA A 213 0.10 -8.46 26.50
N ASP A 214 0.74 -7.74 27.43
CA ASP A 214 0.60 -7.95 28.88
C ASP A 214 -0.89 -7.88 29.29
N SER A 215 -1.43 -9.04 29.66
CA SER A 215 -2.86 -9.27 29.83
C SER A 215 -3.31 -8.73 31.19
N THR A 216 -3.75 -7.47 31.23
CA THR A 216 -4.75 -7.07 32.23
C THR A 216 -6.14 -7.26 31.62
N ALA A 217 -7.04 -7.81 32.42
CA ALA A 217 -8.14 -8.69 32.00
C ALA A 217 -9.24 -8.11 31.06
N ASP A 218 -9.11 -6.88 30.58
CA ASP A 218 -10.15 -6.21 29.76
C ASP A 218 -9.65 -5.77 28.36
N ASN A 219 -8.40 -6.06 27.98
CA ASN A 219 -7.82 -5.63 26.70
C ASN A 219 -6.83 -6.69 26.16
N ILE A 220 -7.35 -7.76 25.55
CA ILE A 220 -6.51 -8.75 24.86
C ILE A 220 -6.14 -8.16 23.50
N PHE A 221 -4.92 -7.67 23.37
CA PHE A 221 -4.38 -7.18 22.10
C PHE A 221 -3.43 -8.20 21.49
N THR A 222 -3.50 -8.37 20.16
CA THR A 222 -2.43 -9.01 19.40
C THR A 222 -1.41 -7.94 19.07
N ARG A 223 -0.20 -8.03 19.64
CA ARG A 223 0.92 -7.18 19.24
C ARG A 223 1.67 -7.88 18.12
N LEU A 224 1.72 -7.25 16.96
CA LEU A 224 2.54 -7.69 15.85
C LEU A 224 3.73 -6.74 15.74
N THR A 225 4.93 -7.28 15.94
CA THR A 225 6.16 -6.57 15.64
C THR A 225 6.61 -7.02 14.27
N ILE A 226 6.62 -6.11 13.30
CA ILE A 226 7.17 -6.36 11.97
C ILE A 226 8.53 -5.68 11.89
N ASP A 227 9.58 -6.44 12.16
CA ASP A 227 10.96 -5.97 12.08
C ASP A 227 11.51 -6.36 10.71
N HIS A 228 11.62 -5.39 9.79
CA HIS A 228 12.31 -5.54 8.51
C HIS A 228 13.49 -4.56 8.41
#